data_AF-A0A179BQF5-F1
#
_entry.id   AF-A0A179BQF5-F1
#
_cell.length_a   1.000
_cell.length_b   1.000
_cell.length_c   1.000
_cell.angle_alpha   90.00
_cell.angle_beta   90.00
_cell.angle_gamma   90.00
#
_symmetry.space_group_name_H-M   'P 1'
#
loop_
_entity.id
_entity.type
_entity.pdbx_description
1 polymer ?
#
loop_
_entity_poly.entity_id
_entity_poly.type
_entity_poly.pdbx_seq_one_letter_code
_entity_poly.pdbx_strand_id
1 'polypeptide(L)'
;MLPPSITHCIQSSANRYGVSPTAIERRINEHHAGIGVTGINPGWMVYFKDFHVTKRQLENNACLNIKIGAWVLSEKQRAEQAGQTPGATQANKVETGHSGETSGGQRLKGLDKAQTCAVYASHYYGVPTLLTLSIMRTEGGRPGTVSPNTNGSYDMGVMQVNSIWLPKLAAMGITKHEIIYNACQNVMVGTWILAGYMKHYIGTAGLKNAWEDPGAFWRAVGDYNSHTPVYNHQYQKRVSGYYRQISKKNVG
;
A
#
# COMPACT_ATOMS: atom_id res chain seq x y z
N MET A 1 14.91 -22.43 22.55
CA MET A 1 14.78 -23.06 21.21
C MET A 1 13.30 -23.20 20.89
N LEU A 2 12.89 -22.84 19.67
CA LEU A 2 11.50 -23.01 19.23
C LEU A 2 11.20 -24.49 18.88
N PRO A 3 9.95 -24.95 19.01
CA PRO A 3 9.58 -26.32 18.63
C PRO A 3 9.94 -26.64 17.17
N PRO A 4 10.36 -27.88 16.83
CA PRO A 4 10.75 -28.25 15.46
C PRO A 4 9.68 -27.95 14.39
N SER A 5 8.40 -28.07 14.75
CA SER A 5 7.25 -27.75 13.88
C SER A 5 7.18 -26.25 13.53
N ILE A 6 7.58 -25.37 14.44
CA ILE A 6 7.64 -23.93 14.24
C ILE A 6 8.81 -23.58 13.32
N THR A 7 9.97 -24.22 13.52
CA THR A 7 11.17 -24.01 12.70
C THR A 7 10.92 -24.31 11.22
N HIS A 8 10.20 -25.39 10.91
CA HIS A 8 9.81 -25.69 9.52
C HIS A 8 8.94 -24.59 8.90
N CYS A 9 7.97 -24.07 9.65
CA CYS A 9 7.09 -23.00 9.20
C CYS A 9 7.82 -21.67 9.00
N ILE A 10 8.82 -21.38 9.83
CA ILE A 10 9.72 -20.23 9.67
C ILE A 10 10.49 -20.37 8.35
N GLN A 11 11.15 -21.51 8.11
CA GLN A 11 11.96 -21.71 6.92
C GLN A 11 11.11 -21.68 5.63
N SER A 12 9.96 -22.35 5.64
CA SER A 12 9.03 -22.36 4.50
C SER A 12 8.51 -20.95 4.19
N SER A 13 8.15 -20.18 5.23
CA SER A 13 7.62 -18.82 5.06
C SER A 13 8.73 -17.83 4.66
N ALA A 14 9.93 -17.98 5.21
CA ALA A 14 11.12 -17.23 4.82
C ALA A 14 11.40 -17.37 3.32
N ASN A 15 11.48 -18.62 2.83
CA ASN A 15 11.70 -18.92 1.43
C ASN A 15 10.57 -18.36 0.55
N ARG A 16 9.31 -18.55 0.98
CA ARG A 16 8.14 -18.11 0.21
C ARG A 16 8.07 -16.60 0.03
N TYR A 17 8.45 -15.85 1.05
CA TYR A 17 8.32 -14.39 1.05
C TYR A 17 9.67 -13.65 0.93
N GLY A 18 10.78 -14.35 0.68
CA GLY A 18 12.08 -13.71 0.49
C GLY A 18 12.56 -12.89 1.69
N VAL A 19 12.26 -13.35 2.91
CA VAL A 19 12.74 -12.75 4.17
C VAL A 19 13.71 -13.69 4.86
N SER A 20 14.64 -13.19 5.67
CA SER A 20 15.53 -14.09 6.42
C SER A 20 14.78 -14.81 7.54
N PRO A 21 15.07 -16.12 7.78
CA PRO A 21 14.54 -16.84 8.94
C PRO A 21 14.76 -16.10 10.26
N THR A 22 15.95 -15.52 10.43
CA THR A 22 16.31 -14.71 11.60
C THR A 22 15.45 -13.45 11.77
N ALA A 23 14.94 -12.84 10.70
CA ALA A 23 14.01 -11.71 10.80
C ALA A 23 12.65 -12.15 11.35
N ILE A 24 12.18 -13.35 10.98
CA ILE A 24 10.94 -13.93 11.52
C ILE A 24 11.13 -14.30 12.99
N GLU A 25 12.25 -14.97 13.34
CA GLU A 25 12.57 -15.34 14.72
C GLU A 25 12.67 -14.12 15.64
N ARG A 26 13.36 -13.07 15.19
CA ARG A 26 13.43 -11.80 15.91
C ARG A 26 12.06 -11.20 16.14
N ARG A 27 11.19 -11.19 15.12
CA ARG A 27 9.80 -10.71 15.29
C ARG A 27 9.03 -11.52 16.32
N ILE A 28 9.20 -12.85 16.35
CA ILE A 28 8.58 -13.72 17.36
C ILE A 28 9.07 -13.38 18.77
N ASN A 29 10.36 -13.06 18.92
CA ASN A 29 10.97 -12.73 20.20
C ASN A 29 10.67 -11.29 20.68
N GLU A 30 10.47 -10.33 19.78
CA GLU A 30 10.32 -8.90 20.10
C GLU A 30 8.86 -8.43 20.19
N HIS A 31 7.92 -9.08 19.48
CA HIS A 31 6.54 -8.58 19.34
C HIS A 31 5.50 -9.46 20.04
N HIS A 32 5.23 -9.17 21.31
CA HIS A 32 4.16 -9.83 22.09
C HIS A 32 2.80 -9.13 22.05
N ALA A 33 2.75 -7.87 21.60
CA ALA A 33 1.49 -7.12 21.48
C ALA A 33 0.82 -7.40 20.12
N GLY A 34 -0.19 -8.26 20.08
CA GLY A 34 -0.97 -8.55 18.88
C GLY A 34 -1.56 -9.96 18.85
N ILE A 35 -2.00 -10.39 17.67
CA ILE A 35 -2.61 -11.71 17.44
C ILE A 35 -1.51 -12.73 17.13
N GLY A 36 -1.41 -13.78 17.97
CA GLY A 36 -0.53 -14.94 17.79
C GLY A 36 0.98 -14.63 17.84
N VAL A 37 1.80 -15.62 17.47
CA VAL A 37 3.24 -15.67 17.78
C VAL A 37 4.10 -14.60 17.09
N THR A 38 3.62 -13.95 16.04
CA THR A 38 4.33 -12.85 15.36
C THR A 38 3.75 -11.46 15.66
N GLY A 39 2.77 -11.38 16.57
CA GLY A 39 2.14 -10.12 16.96
C GLY A 39 1.43 -9.42 15.79
N ILE A 40 0.51 -10.12 15.12
CA ILE A 40 -0.25 -9.52 14.01
C ILE A 40 -1.18 -8.43 14.56
N ASN A 41 -1.14 -7.24 13.95
CA ASN A 41 -1.96 -6.11 14.40
C ASN A 41 -3.47 -6.45 14.24
N PRO A 42 -4.30 -6.38 15.29
CA PRO A 42 -5.72 -6.68 15.21
C PRO A 42 -6.52 -5.87 14.18
N GLY A 43 -6.07 -4.65 13.85
CA GLY A 43 -6.69 -3.82 12.82
C GLY A 43 -6.59 -4.41 11.41
N TRP A 44 -5.70 -5.39 11.19
CA TRP A 44 -5.56 -6.07 9.89
C TRP A 44 -6.64 -7.12 9.63
N MET A 45 -7.42 -7.47 10.66
CA MET A 45 -8.47 -8.49 10.54
C MET A 45 -9.56 -8.14 9.53
N VAL A 46 -9.77 -6.85 9.25
CA VAL A 46 -10.70 -6.40 8.20
C VAL A 46 -10.29 -6.92 6.82
N TYR A 47 -9.00 -7.09 6.56
CA TYR A 47 -8.48 -7.58 5.27
C TYR A 47 -8.41 -9.11 5.20
N PHE A 48 -8.22 -9.77 6.34
CA PHE A 48 -8.11 -11.23 6.42
C PHE A 48 -9.47 -11.96 6.38
N LYS A 49 -10.56 -11.23 6.65
CA LYS A 49 -11.94 -11.73 6.52
C LYS A 49 -12.23 -12.27 5.12
N ASP A 50 -11.75 -11.57 4.09
CA ASP A 50 -11.95 -11.93 2.67
C ASP A 50 -11.09 -13.13 2.22
N PHE A 51 -10.07 -13.48 2.99
CA PHE A 51 -9.23 -14.67 2.79
C PHE A 51 -9.66 -15.85 3.67
N HIS A 52 -10.83 -15.76 4.30
CA HIS A 52 -11.33 -16.75 5.26
C HIS A 52 -10.36 -17.03 6.42
N VAL A 53 -9.56 -16.03 6.81
CA VAL A 53 -8.64 -16.09 7.95
C VAL A 53 -9.23 -15.29 9.11
N THR A 54 -9.57 -16.00 10.18
CA THR A 54 -10.15 -15.45 11.41
C THR A 54 -9.08 -15.14 12.46
N LYS A 55 -9.42 -14.26 13.40
CA LYS A 55 -8.57 -13.94 14.56
C LYS A 55 -8.22 -15.22 15.32
N ARG A 56 -9.21 -16.09 15.56
CA ARG A 56 -9.04 -17.37 16.25
C ARG A 56 -8.07 -18.31 15.51
N GLN A 57 -8.11 -18.36 14.17
CA GLN A 57 -7.14 -19.14 13.41
C GLN A 57 -5.72 -18.57 13.55
N LEU A 58 -5.57 -17.25 13.58
CA LEU A 58 -4.26 -16.62 13.79
C LEU A 58 -3.71 -16.80 15.20
N GLU A 59 -4.56 -16.93 16.21
CA GLU A 59 -4.15 -17.21 17.60
C GLU A 59 -3.72 -18.66 17.79
N ASN A 60 -4.45 -19.60 17.18
CA ASN A 60 -4.29 -21.02 17.44
C ASN A 60 -3.45 -21.78 16.40
N ASN A 61 -3.16 -21.16 15.25
CA ASN A 61 -2.32 -21.74 14.20
C ASN A 61 -1.04 -20.93 14.04
N ALA A 62 0.01 -21.34 14.75
CA ALA A 62 1.30 -20.67 14.74
C ALA A 62 1.91 -20.63 13.33
N CYS A 63 1.74 -21.66 12.50
CA CYS A 63 2.27 -21.68 11.13
C CYS A 63 1.55 -20.71 10.19
N LEU A 64 0.22 -20.61 10.30
CA LEU A 64 -0.56 -19.59 9.58
C LEU A 64 -0.17 -18.17 10.05
N ASN A 65 0.02 -18.00 11.36
CA ASN A 65 0.46 -16.74 11.94
C ASN A 65 1.87 -16.36 11.46
N ILE A 66 2.81 -17.29 11.45
CA ILE A 66 4.17 -17.12 10.93
C ILE A 66 4.16 -16.81 9.44
N LYS A 67 3.31 -17.49 8.66
CA LYS A 67 3.16 -17.23 7.23
C LYS A 67 2.69 -15.79 6.97
N ILE A 68 1.68 -15.33 7.71
CA ILE A 68 1.18 -13.95 7.61
C ILE A 68 2.20 -12.95 8.17
N GLY A 69 2.88 -13.26 9.27
CA GLY A 69 3.92 -12.41 9.85
C GLY A 69 5.15 -12.27 8.96
N ALA A 70 5.55 -13.35 8.27
CA ALA A 70 6.60 -13.35 7.26
C ALA A 70 6.18 -12.56 6.03
N TRP A 71 4.93 -12.68 5.60
CA TRP A 71 4.36 -11.79 4.58
C TRP A 71 4.46 -10.34 5.04
N VAL A 72 3.97 -9.97 6.24
CA VAL A 72 4.09 -8.61 6.81
C VAL A 72 5.54 -8.12 6.88
N LEU A 73 6.48 -8.98 7.24
CA LEU A 73 7.91 -8.65 7.28
C LEU A 73 8.49 -8.41 5.88
N SER A 74 8.12 -9.25 4.93
CA SER A 74 8.52 -9.16 3.52
C SER A 74 8.02 -7.87 2.90
N GLU A 75 6.81 -7.53 3.26
CA GLU A 75 6.12 -6.31 2.92
C GLU A 75 6.74 -5.08 3.57
N LYS A 76 7.13 -5.16 4.85
CA LYS A 76 7.90 -4.12 5.53
C LYS A 76 9.29 -3.94 4.89
N GLN A 77 9.99 -5.04 4.58
CA GLN A 77 11.31 -4.99 3.93
C GLN A 77 11.19 -4.43 2.50
N ARG A 78 10.15 -4.81 1.75
CA ARG A 78 9.79 -4.19 0.49
C ARG A 78 9.50 -2.71 0.65
N ALA A 79 8.79 -2.30 1.70
CA ALA A 79 8.49 -0.90 1.99
C ALA A 79 9.74 -0.09 2.43
N GLU A 80 10.66 -0.70 3.16
CA GLU A 80 11.95 -0.11 3.54
C GLU A 80 12.87 0.02 2.33
N GLN A 81 12.85 -0.97 1.44
CA GLN A 81 13.47 -0.91 0.11
C GLN A 81 12.73 0.07 -0.81
N ALA A 82 11.41 0.24 -0.68
CA ALA A 82 10.56 1.21 -1.38
C ALA A 82 10.74 2.65 -0.91
N GLY A 83 11.28 2.83 0.30
CA GLY A 83 11.84 4.09 0.75
C GLY A 83 13.00 4.53 -0.16
N GLN A 84 13.53 3.61 -0.98
CA GLN A 84 14.28 3.89 -2.19
C GLN A 84 13.28 3.88 -3.36
N THR A 85 13.28 5.01 -4.07
CA THR A 85 12.60 5.35 -5.32
C THR A 85 12.00 4.19 -6.14
N PRO A 86 10.75 4.32 -6.66
CA PRO A 86 10.22 3.35 -7.61
C PRO A 86 11.08 3.31 -8.90
N GLY A 87 11.73 2.17 -9.13
CA GLY A 87 12.41 1.90 -10.39
C GLY A 87 11.39 1.65 -11.50
N ALA A 88 11.65 2.23 -12.68
CA ALA A 88 11.04 1.76 -13.91
C ALA A 88 11.44 0.28 -14.15
N THR A 89 10.52 -0.51 -14.70
CA THR A 89 10.69 -1.90 -15.20
C THR A 89 10.31 -3.05 -14.25
N GLN A 90 9.05 -3.51 -14.37
CA GLN A 90 8.74 -4.90 -14.75
C GLN A 90 7.47 -4.94 -15.63
N ALA A 91 7.50 -4.18 -16.73
CA ALA A 91 6.69 -4.47 -17.90
C ALA A 91 7.66 -4.93 -19.00
N ASN A 92 7.46 -6.15 -19.48
CA ASN A 92 8.18 -6.84 -20.57
C ASN A 92 9.48 -7.59 -20.22
N LYS A 93 9.31 -8.85 -19.80
CA LYS A 93 9.98 -9.97 -20.47
C LYS A 93 9.00 -11.14 -20.55
N VAL A 94 8.21 -11.18 -21.63
CA VAL A 94 7.59 -12.42 -22.10
C VAL A 94 8.27 -12.72 -23.42
N GLU A 95 9.36 -13.48 -23.33
CA GLU A 95 9.97 -14.15 -24.47
C GLU A 95 9.03 -15.28 -24.92
N THR A 96 8.91 -15.36 -26.23
CA THR A 96 8.24 -16.39 -27.01
C THR A 96 8.85 -17.78 -26.76
N GLY A 97 8.03 -18.80 -26.45
CA GLY A 97 8.41 -20.21 -26.67
C GLY A 97 7.99 -21.22 -25.59
N HIS A 98 6.86 -21.90 -25.87
CA HIS A 98 6.53 -23.32 -25.61
C HIS A 98 6.52 -23.96 -24.19
N SER A 99 5.34 -24.51 -23.88
CA SER A 99 4.97 -25.68 -23.08
C SER A 99 5.20 -25.68 -21.56
N GLY A 100 4.11 -25.52 -20.78
CA GLY A 100 4.04 -25.88 -19.35
C GLY A 100 2.99 -25.10 -18.55
N GLU A 101 1.75 -25.61 -18.52
CA GLU A 101 0.62 -25.37 -17.60
C GLU A 101 0.69 -24.22 -16.54
N THR A 102 -0.09 -23.18 -16.84
CA THR A 102 -0.93 -22.31 -16.01
C THR A 102 -0.97 -22.48 -14.47
N SER A 103 -0.64 -21.40 -13.74
CA SER A 103 -1.39 -20.98 -12.53
C SER A 103 -1.40 -19.45 -12.41
N GLY A 104 -2.55 -18.85 -12.76
CA GLY A 104 -2.74 -17.42 -12.89
C GLY A 104 -2.82 -16.67 -11.56
N GLY A 105 -2.17 -15.51 -11.50
CA GLY A 105 -2.42 -14.50 -10.48
C GLY A 105 -3.91 -14.12 -10.49
N GLN A 106 -4.64 -14.51 -9.45
CA GLN A 106 -6.05 -14.20 -9.32
C GLN A 106 -6.23 -12.67 -9.20
N ARG A 107 -6.92 -12.07 -10.17
CA ARG A 107 -7.58 -10.76 -10.00
C ARG A 107 -8.42 -10.81 -8.72
N LEU A 108 -8.27 -9.83 -7.83
CA LEU A 108 -9.18 -9.61 -6.72
C LEU A 108 -10.58 -9.38 -7.31
N LYS A 109 -11.50 -10.34 -7.15
CA LYS A 109 -12.83 -10.29 -7.75
C LYS A 109 -13.54 -9.01 -7.28
N GLY A 110 -14.06 -8.23 -8.23
CA GLY A 110 -14.80 -6.98 -7.95
C GLY A 110 -13.98 -5.68 -7.96
N LEU A 111 -12.65 -5.76 -8.11
CA LEU A 111 -11.79 -4.58 -8.25
C LEU A 111 -11.29 -4.40 -9.68
N ASP A 112 -11.26 -3.16 -10.15
CA ASP A 112 -10.60 -2.81 -11.41
C ASP A 112 -9.06 -2.83 -11.28
N LYS A 113 -8.38 -2.61 -12.41
CA LYS A 113 -6.91 -2.62 -12.46
C LYS A 113 -6.29 -1.55 -11.55
N ALA A 114 -6.86 -0.36 -11.50
CA ALA A 114 -6.34 0.72 -10.68
C ALA A 114 -6.56 0.45 -9.20
N GLN A 115 -7.73 -0.06 -8.83
CA GLN A 115 -8.05 -0.48 -7.46
C GLN A 115 -7.15 -1.61 -6.97
N THR A 116 -6.87 -2.59 -7.82
CA THR A 116 -5.89 -3.65 -7.50
C THR A 116 -4.50 -3.06 -7.24
N CYS A 117 -4.07 -2.12 -8.10
CA CYS A 117 -2.81 -1.43 -7.92
C CYS A 117 -2.81 -0.48 -6.71
N ALA A 118 -3.96 0.06 -6.30
CA ALA A 118 -4.09 0.85 -5.09
C ALA A 118 -3.89 -0.01 -3.84
N VAL A 119 -4.43 -1.23 -3.81
CA VAL A 119 -4.17 -2.20 -2.73
C VAL A 119 -2.67 -2.49 -2.65
N TYR A 120 -2.04 -2.80 -3.78
CA TYR A 120 -0.60 -3.08 -3.84
C TYR A 120 0.25 -1.87 -3.41
N ALA A 121 -0.01 -0.68 -3.94
CA ALA A 121 0.72 0.54 -3.62
C ALA A 121 0.57 0.93 -2.15
N SER A 122 -0.65 0.84 -1.61
CA SER A 122 -0.93 1.14 -0.20
C SER A 122 -0.11 0.25 0.71
N HIS A 123 -0.11 -1.04 0.38
CA HIS A 123 0.66 -2.03 1.06
C HIS A 123 2.18 -1.71 0.96
N TYR A 124 2.68 -1.47 -0.26
CA TYR A 124 4.10 -1.20 -0.54
C TYR A 124 4.63 0.07 0.14
N TYR A 125 3.83 1.13 0.26
CA TYR A 125 4.24 2.40 0.86
C TYR A 125 3.77 2.57 2.32
N GLY A 126 3.13 1.56 2.92
CA GLY A 126 2.66 1.63 4.31
C GLY A 126 1.54 2.64 4.54
N VAL A 127 0.67 2.86 3.54
CA VAL A 127 -0.51 3.74 3.60
C VAL A 127 -1.77 2.88 3.76
N PRO A 128 -2.82 3.30 4.49
CA PRO A 128 -4.03 2.49 4.61
C PRO A 128 -4.73 2.37 3.26
N THR A 129 -5.04 1.15 2.82
CA THR A 129 -5.72 0.92 1.54
C THR A 129 -7.03 1.68 1.40
N LEU A 130 -7.85 1.72 2.46
CA LEU A 130 -9.09 2.51 2.47
C LEU A 130 -8.83 3.99 2.22
N LEU A 131 -7.74 4.55 2.75
CA LEU A 131 -7.38 5.94 2.51
C LEU A 131 -6.97 6.17 1.06
N THR A 132 -6.10 5.32 0.51
CA THR A 132 -5.68 5.42 -0.89
C THR A 132 -6.86 5.29 -1.85
N LEU A 133 -7.77 4.34 -1.61
CA LEU A 133 -9.00 4.20 -2.40
C LEU A 133 -9.92 5.42 -2.24
N SER A 134 -9.98 6.03 -1.06
CA SER A 134 -10.77 7.25 -0.82
C SER A 134 -10.19 8.46 -1.55
N ILE A 135 -8.87 8.60 -1.57
CA ILE A 135 -8.15 9.62 -2.34
C ILE A 135 -8.38 9.39 -3.83
N MET A 136 -8.15 8.18 -4.33
CA MET A 136 -8.40 7.83 -5.72
C MET A 136 -9.84 8.13 -6.15
N ARG A 137 -10.83 7.84 -5.28
CA ARG A 137 -12.23 8.19 -5.52
C ARG A 137 -12.51 9.70 -5.47
N THR A 138 -11.77 10.43 -4.64
CA THR A 138 -11.85 11.90 -4.53
C THR A 138 -11.31 12.57 -5.79
N GLU A 139 -10.20 12.06 -6.33
CA GLU A 139 -9.60 12.54 -7.58
C GLU A 139 -10.47 12.22 -8.79
N GLY A 140 -11.08 11.02 -8.83
CA GLY A 140 -12.02 10.65 -9.89
C GLY A 140 -11.39 10.56 -11.29
N GLY A 141 -10.06 10.52 -11.36
CA GLY A 141 -9.33 10.38 -12.61
C GLY A 141 -9.42 8.98 -13.20
N ARG A 142 -9.06 8.88 -14.48
CA ARG A 142 -8.93 7.63 -15.25
C ARG A 142 -7.68 7.68 -16.13
N PRO A 143 -7.18 6.54 -16.63
CA PRO A 143 -6.10 6.55 -17.62
C PRO A 143 -6.44 7.48 -18.80
N GLY A 144 -5.49 8.34 -19.18
CA GLY A 144 -5.68 9.37 -20.20
C GLY A 144 -6.23 10.71 -19.67
N THR A 145 -6.63 10.80 -18.40
CA THR A 145 -7.12 12.08 -17.83
C THR A 145 -5.96 13.06 -17.69
N VAL A 146 -6.16 14.28 -18.20
CA VAL A 146 -5.28 15.42 -17.99
C VAL A 146 -6.14 16.62 -17.66
N SER A 147 -5.96 17.20 -16.47
CA SER A 147 -6.77 18.30 -15.95
C SER A 147 -5.88 19.54 -15.78
N PRO A 148 -6.03 20.59 -16.60
CA PRO A 148 -5.21 21.80 -16.49
C PRO A 148 -5.58 22.63 -15.26
N ASN A 149 -4.57 23.21 -14.62
CA ASN A 149 -4.70 24.12 -13.48
C ASN A 149 -4.42 25.56 -13.90
N THR A 150 -4.99 26.52 -13.17
CA THR A 150 -4.85 27.96 -13.45
C THR A 150 -3.42 28.48 -13.33
N ASN A 151 -2.57 27.78 -12.58
CA ASN A 151 -1.15 28.11 -12.41
C ASN A 151 -0.23 27.50 -13.48
N GLY A 152 -0.79 26.91 -14.55
CA GLY A 152 -0.04 26.28 -15.64
C GLY A 152 0.44 24.86 -15.38
N SER A 153 0.27 24.32 -14.16
CA SER A 153 0.42 22.89 -13.91
C SER A 153 -0.79 22.11 -14.42
N TYR A 154 -0.72 20.79 -14.41
CA TYR A 154 -1.86 19.93 -14.74
C TYR A 154 -1.79 18.60 -13.99
N ASP A 155 -2.94 18.03 -13.70
CA ASP A 155 -3.07 16.77 -12.98
C ASP A 155 -3.30 15.61 -13.94
N MET A 156 -2.67 14.47 -13.68
CA MET A 156 -2.57 13.37 -14.63
C MET A 156 -3.09 12.04 -14.08
N GLY A 157 -3.80 11.30 -14.93
CA GLY A 157 -4.16 9.91 -14.70
C GLY A 157 -5.13 9.68 -13.54
N VAL A 158 -5.07 8.50 -12.94
CA VAL A 158 -6.08 7.98 -12.01
C VAL A 158 -6.13 8.74 -10.67
N MET A 159 -4.98 8.94 -10.04
CA MET A 159 -4.82 9.69 -8.79
C MET A 159 -4.44 11.15 -9.03
N GLN A 160 -4.64 11.65 -10.26
CA GLN A 160 -4.46 13.07 -10.60
C GLN A 160 -3.10 13.63 -10.13
N VAL A 161 -2.01 12.90 -10.43
CA VAL A 161 -0.65 13.31 -10.06
C VAL A 161 -0.30 14.60 -10.79
N ASN A 162 0.04 15.65 -10.03
CA ASN A 162 0.35 16.96 -10.59
C ASN A 162 1.68 16.96 -11.38
N SER A 163 1.73 17.72 -12.46
CA SER A 163 2.87 17.85 -13.37
C SER A 163 4.14 18.40 -12.71
N ILE A 164 4.03 19.04 -11.54
CA ILE A 164 5.18 19.48 -10.74
C ILE A 164 6.13 18.34 -10.35
N TRP A 165 5.61 17.10 -10.31
CA TRP A 165 6.43 15.92 -10.01
C TRP A 165 7.22 15.42 -11.22
N LEU A 166 6.91 15.85 -12.44
CA LEU A 166 7.54 15.31 -13.66
C LEU A 166 9.07 15.41 -13.68
N PRO A 167 9.73 16.51 -13.25
CA PRO A 167 11.19 16.56 -13.21
C PRO A 167 11.78 15.49 -12.29
N LYS A 168 11.16 15.30 -11.11
CA LYS A 168 11.58 14.27 -10.15
C LYS A 168 11.33 12.87 -10.68
N LEU A 169 10.18 12.63 -11.33
CA LEU A 169 9.82 11.33 -11.92
C LEU A 169 10.69 10.98 -13.13
N ALA A 170 11.05 11.96 -13.96
CA ALA A 170 11.94 11.75 -15.11
C ALA A 170 13.34 11.29 -14.65
N ALA A 171 13.86 11.85 -13.55
CA ALA A 171 15.11 11.39 -12.93
C ALA A 171 15.03 9.93 -12.40
N MET A 172 13.82 9.39 -12.23
CA MET A 172 13.55 8.01 -11.81
C MET A 172 13.28 7.09 -13.01
N GLY A 173 13.38 7.60 -14.24
CA GLY A 173 13.05 6.87 -15.46
C GLY A 173 11.54 6.72 -15.70
N ILE A 174 10.69 7.44 -14.96
CA ILE A 174 9.23 7.40 -15.12
C ILE A 174 8.79 8.53 -16.05
N THR A 175 8.16 8.16 -17.15
CA THR A 175 7.75 9.10 -18.19
C THR A 175 6.39 9.74 -17.91
N LYS A 176 6.16 10.95 -18.44
CA LYS A 176 4.83 11.59 -18.45
C LYS A 176 3.76 10.67 -19.05
N HIS A 177 4.10 9.94 -20.12
CA HIS A 177 3.19 9.04 -20.80
C HIS A 177 2.70 7.92 -19.85
N GLU A 178 3.61 7.31 -19.08
CA GLU A 178 3.24 6.30 -18.09
C GLU A 178 2.35 6.87 -16.99
N ILE A 179 2.63 8.09 -16.50
CA ILE A 179 1.77 8.73 -15.50
C ILE A 179 0.36 8.98 -16.03
N ILE A 180 0.21 9.35 -17.30
CA ILE A 180 -1.11 9.63 -17.87
C ILE A 180 -1.88 8.33 -18.17
N TYR A 181 -1.25 7.35 -18.82
CA TYR A 181 -1.95 6.20 -19.42
C TYR A 181 -1.78 4.88 -18.65
N ASN A 182 -0.73 4.73 -17.84
CA ASN A 182 -0.56 3.53 -17.01
C ASN A 182 -1.21 3.73 -15.64
N ALA A 183 -2.42 3.21 -15.49
CA ALA A 183 -3.20 3.26 -14.25
C ALA A 183 -2.39 2.85 -13.01
N CYS A 184 -1.61 1.77 -13.12
CA CYS A 184 -0.86 1.24 -11.98
C CYS A 184 0.35 2.10 -11.65
N GLN A 185 1.09 2.56 -12.67
CA GLN A 185 2.22 3.47 -12.43
C GLN A 185 1.75 4.77 -11.78
N ASN A 186 0.63 5.33 -12.26
CA ASN A 186 0.03 6.52 -11.68
C ASN A 186 -0.37 6.31 -10.22
N VAL A 187 -1.02 5.19 -9.90
CA VAL A 187 -1.44 4.86 -8.53
C VAL A 187 -0.25 4.63 -7.60
N MET A 188 0.80 3.95 -8.09
CA MET A 188 2.06 3.80 -7.34
C MET A 188 2.67 5.16 -7.00
N VAL A 189 2.78 6.05 -7.99
CA VAL A 189 3.35 7.39 -7.81
C VAL A 189 2.50 8.27 -6.90
N GLY A 190 1.17 8.26 -7.06
CA GLY A 190 0.27 8.99 -6.16
C GLY A 190 0.39 8.51 -4.71
N THR A 191 0.43 7.19 -4.50
CA THR A 191 0.57 6.63 -3.14
C THR A 191 1.95 6.92 -2.54
N TRP A 192 3.01 6.94 -3.35
CA TRP A 192 4.36 7.33 -2.93
C TRP A 192 4.42 8.80 -2.47
N ILE A 193 3.79 9.72 -3.21
CA ILE A 193 3.70 11.14 -2.84
C ILE A 193 3.01 11.27 -1.47
N LEU A 194 1.86 10.61 -1.31
CA LEU A 194 1.11 10.61 -0.05
C LEU A 194 1.93 10.09 1.13
N ALA A 195 2.65 8.97 0.94
CA ALA A 195 3.53 8.42 1.96
C ALA A 195 4.67 9.39 2.32
N GLY A 196 5.18 10.15 1.35
CA GLY A 196 6.13 11.22 1.58
C GLY A 196 5.61 12.31 2.52
N TYR A 197 4.38 12.79 2.30
CA TYR A 197 3.74 13.76 3.20
C TYR A 197 3.49 13.17 4.59
N MET A 198 3.03 11.91 4.68
CA MET A 198 2.86 11.25 5.97
C MET A 198 4.20 11.19 6.73
N LYS A 199 5.28 10.77 6.07
CA LYS A 199 6.61 10.73 6.69
C LYS A 199 7.05 12.10 7.18
N HIS A 200 6.77 13.16 6.41
CA HIS A 200 7.12 14.53 6.79
C HIS A 200 6.41 14.98 8.07
N TYR A 201 5.11 14.72 8.19
CA TYR A 201 4.29 15.23 9.29
C TYR A 201 4.27 14.35 10.53
N ILE A 202 4.25 13.03 10.37
CA ILE A 202 4.07 12.07 11.48
C ILE A 202 5.25 11.09 11.61
N GLY A 203 6.38 11.40 10.96
CA GLY A 203 7.66 10.70 11.12
C GLY A 203 7.73 9.32 10.46
N THR A 204 8.85 8.62 10.68
CA THR A 204 9.10 7.28 10.14
C THR A 204 8.29 6.17 10.81
N ALA A 205 7.72 6.44 11.99
CA ALA A 205 6.72 5.58 12.62
C ALA A 205 5.39 5.56 11.83
N GLY A 206 5.16 6.58 10.99
CA GLY A 206 4.04 6.65 10.05
C GLY A 206 2.69 6.56 10.76
N LEU A 207 1.79 5.75 10.21
CA LEU A 207 0.43 5.54 10.74
C LEU A 207 0.38 5.05 12.19
N LYS A 208 1.48 4.49 12.73
CA LYS A 208 1.54 4.11 14.14
C LYS A 208 1.43 5.31 15.07
N ASN A 209 1.72 6.52 14.61
CA ASN A 209 1.60 7.72 15.43
C ASN A 209 0.45 8.62 14.94
N ALA A 210 -0.34 8.18 13.95
CA ALA A 210 -1.45 8.98 13.42
C ALA A 210 -2.54 9.25 14.47
N TRP A 211 -2.64 8.42 15.52
CA TRP A 211 -3.52 8.67 16.66
C TRP A 211 -2.94 9.63 17.70
N GLU A 212 -1.61 9.81 17.73
CA GLU A 212 -0.93 10.73 18.63
C GLU A 212 -1.10 12.17 18.15
N ASP A 213 -1.07 12.39 16.82
CA ASP A 213 -1.40 13.67 16.20
C ASP A 213 -2.34 13.50 14.98
N PRO A 214 -3.66 13.40 15.22
CA PRO A 214 -4.66 13.32 14.16
C PRO A 214 -4.66 14.55 13.24
N GLY A 215 -4.28 15.72 13.77
CA GLY A 215 -4.22 16.97 13.03
C GLY A 215 -3.11 16.95 11.97
N ALA A 216 -1.92 16.50 12.35
CA ALA A 216 -0.79 16.32 11.44
C ALA A 216 -1.08 15.25 10.37
N PHE A 217 -1.73 14.15 10.74
CA PHE A 217 -2.17 13.14 9.76
C PHE A 217 -3.11 13.73 8.70
N TRP A 218 -4.16 14.43 9.12
CA TRP A 218 -5.11 15.01 8.17
C TRP A 218 -4.52 16.17 7.37
N ARG A 219 -3.57 16.92 7.94
CA ARG A 219 -2.79 17.90 7.19
C ARG A 219 -1.99 17.25 6.06
N ALA A 220 -1.31 16.12 6.33
CA ALA A 220 -0.60 15.35 5.32
C ALA A 220 -1.53 14.86 4.20
N VAL A 221 -2.74 14.41 4.54
CA VAL A 221 -3.76 14.02 3.55
C VAL A 221 -4.20 15.22 2.70
N GLY A 222 -4.38 16.39 3.31
CA GLY A 222 -4.77 17.60 2.59
C GLY A 222 -3.67 18.13 1.66
N ASP A 223 -2.40 18.03 2.07
CA ASP A 223 -1.24 18.51 1.29
C ASP A 223 -1.00 17.67 0.03
N TYR A 224 -1.57 16.45 -0.04
CA TYR A 224 -1.67 15.71 -1.28
C TYR A 224 -2.31 16.54 -2.41
N ASN A 225 -3.31 17.36 -2.08
CA ASN A 225 -4.02 18.21 -3.02
C ASN A 225 -3.53 19.66 -3.01
N SER A 226 -3.39 20.28 -1.83
CA SER A 226 -2.97 21.67 -1.74
C SER A 226 -2.44 22.02 -0.35
N HIS A 227 -1.38 22.82 -0.29
CA HIS A 227 -0.83 23.37 0.94
C HIS A 227 -1.59 24.62 1.41
N THR A 228 -2.47 25.18 0.57
CA THR A 228 -3.30 26.33 0.96
C THR A 228 -4.38 25.87 1.95
N PRO A 229 -4.45 26.44 3.17
CA PRO A 229 -5.28 25.90 4.26
C PRO A 229 -6.75 25.65 3.91
N VAL A 230 -7.36 26.55 3.14
CA VAL A 230 -8.78 26.44 2.75
C VAL A 230 -9.01 25.23 1.84
N TYR A 231 -8.18 25.04 0.81
CA TYR A 231 -8.30 23.92 -0.12
C TYR A 231 -7.91 22.59 0.53
N ASN A 232 -6.85 22.62 1.34
CA ASN A 232 -6.42 21.49 2.17
C ASN A 232 -7.60 20.95 3.01
N HIS A 233 -8.25 21.82 3.79
CA HIS A 233 -9.35 21.41 4.66
C HIS A 233 -10.59 20.93 3.87
N GLN A 234 -10.91 21.57 2.74
CA GLN A 234 -11.97 21.08 1.85
C GLN A 234 -11.66 19.68 1.29
N TYR A 235 -10.40 19.43 0.94
CA TYR A 235 -9.94 18.13 0.48
C TYR A 235 -10.08 17.05 1.56
N GLN A 236 -9.62 17.32 2.79
CA GLN A 236 -9.79 16.42 3.93
C GLN A 236 -11.26 16.02 4.14
N LYS A 237 -12.19 16.99 4.08
CA LYS A 237 -13.62 16.73 4.22
C LYS A 237 -14.13 15.75 3.16
N ARG A 238 -13.75 15.94 1.89
CA ARG A 238 -14.14 15.05 0.78
C ARG A 238 -13.57 13.65 0.96
N VAL A 239 -12.27 13.54 1.23
CA VAL A 239 -11.59 12.25 1.46
C VAL A 239 -12.22 11.51 2.64
N SER A 240 -12.43 12.19 3.77
CA SER A 240 -13.08 11.58 4.94
C SER A 240 -14.52 11.13 4.65
N GLY A 241 -15.24 11.86 3.80
CA GLY A 241 -16.58 11.51 3.33
C GLY A 241 -16.58 10.20 2.55
N TYR A 242 -15.71 10.08 1.55
CA TYR A 242 -15.56 8.83 0.79
C TYR A 242 -15.02 7.69 1.65
N TYR A 243 -14.09 7.97 2.57
CA TYR A 243 -13.58 6.98 3.52
C TYR A 243 -14.72 6.36 4.33
N ARG A 244 -15.61 7.18 4.90
CA ARG A 244 -16.78 6.70 5.64
C ARG A 244 -17.78 5.92 4.77
N GLN A 245 -17.92 6.28 3.50
CA GLN A 245 -18.82 5.57 2.59
C GLN A 245 -18.27 4.19 2.21
N ILE A 246 -16.99 4.13 1.85
CA ILE A 246 -16.32 2.88 1.45
C ILE A 246 -16.21 1.95 2.66
N SER A 247 -15.89 2.47 3.85
CA SER A 247 -15.81 1.65 5.06
C SER A 247 -17.14 0.99 5.41
N LYS A 248 -18.28 1.69 5.25
CA LYS A 248 -19.62 1.12 5.50
C LYS A 248 -19.99 0.02 4.50
N LYS A 249 -19.64 0.17 3.22
CA LYS A 249 -19.95 -0.82 2.17
C LYS A 249 -19.19 -2.13 2.35
N ASN A 250 -18.02 -2.10 3.01
CA ASN A 250 -17.21 -3.29 3.26
C ASN A 250 -17.54 -3.99 4.59
N VAL A 251 -18.52 -3.48 5.35
CA VAL A 251 -18.97 -4.04 6.65
C VAL A 251 -20.32 -4.76 6.53
N GLY A 252 -21.02 -4.61 5.39
CA GLY A 252 -22.27 -5.31 5.08
C GLY A 252 -22.06 -6.68 4.45
#